data_AF-A0A1A8VPH5-F1
#
_entry.id   AF-A0A1A8VPH5-F1
#
_cell.length_a   1.000
_cell.length_b   1.000
_cell.length_c   1.000
_cell.angle_alpha   90.00
_cell.angle_beta   90.00
_cell.angle_gamma   90.00
#
_symmetry.space_group_name_H-M   'P 1'
#
loop_
_entity.id
_entity.type
_entity.pdbx_description
1 polymer ?
#
loop_
_entity_poly.entity_id
_entity_poly.type
_entity_poly.pdbx_seq_one_letter_code
_entity_poly.pdbx_strand_id
1 'polypeptide(L)'
;MTISSIKSNLNMHVARKMVHSKEWKINVFLPIQERGRGRRFFAYRGYKFDSIGESQSLSAEEIEELDRVSMVSLKTLKIPDIVRNKLHNLAKQFIKKKDLEKLGRFMAKKLTSRNCVELPRVLPSKLLCELKEEKNKIEKMLDKKSYKCLKQFLLNYENKSKEVEQVALTYAEDTRHKVSISFFPEVSIAYTLHNFNGNYGIIYRILHEIKVRIGDFTPSVLLSYSSVPAAGVIAAQEIFTYKFDKIVTVEPSEHLTSISKYLMDHISNVQYQMHLYEQGHTFDLIILSHTLLSLYDYNSRNLFVKNVWNKLSKKGIIVIIENGTPTGFRMLHSIREMFITELKFDKFHIVAPCPHESICPLSLTGKDWCHFSQRTLRLSHHIYCKGSRAKNVEEEKYSYLVIRKCEGPRTKYKSESEAVTVKEKSFFWPRVVMPTIKAGKHVLIDVCSYPYNFERLVVTKSSSLLSNIRTKSGSILKGYGYKKARKILWGDLWRFTKRISRPDARLYTPEVTKRHLYRLYQKQKRRENVKSIVDKKSEQFYSSRAIHSIVAEYYFLGLPCSPPFPIPFCESFDLCHYSRSRRKLVNM
;
A
#
# COMPACT_ATOMS: atom_id res chain seq x y z
N MET A 1 58.37 -28.83 21.91
CA MET A 1 59.44 -29.79 21.65
C MET A 1 59.43 -30.13 20.17
N THR A 2 60.56 -29.82 19.49
CA THR A 2 61.10 -30.40 18.22
C THR A 2 60.21 -30.45 16.97
N ILE A 3 60.35 -29.53 15.99
CA ILE A 3 61.26 -29.56 14.80
C ILE A 3 60.80 -30.64 13.77
N SER A 4 60.36 -30.37 12.54
CA SER A 4 61.10 -29.91 11.33
C SER A 4 60.11 -29.95 10.14
N SER A 5 59.93 -28.87 9.36
CA SER A 5 60.52 -28.57 8.04
C SER A 5 60.14 -29.50 6.86
N ILE A 6 59.56 -28.92 5.79
CA ILE A 6 60.12 -28.82 4.41
C ILE A 6 59.01 -28.46 3.41
N LYS A 7 59.28 -27.39 2.65
CA LYS A 7 58.57 -26.95 1.44
C LYS A 7 59.16 -27.68 0.23
N SER A 8 58.36 -27.96 -0.80
CA SER A 8 58.57 -27.45 -2.18
C SER A 8 57.54 -27.99 -3.18
N ASN A 9 57.25 -27.14 -4.16
CA ASN A 9 56.29 -27.25 -5.26
C ASN A 9 56.80 -28.13 -6.41
N LEU A 10 55.89 -28.62 -7.28
CA LEU A 10 56.00 -28.40 -8.74
C LEU A 10 54.71 -28.75 -9.51
N ASN A 11 54.45 -27.94 -10.54
CA ASN A 11 53.29 -27.83 -11.43
C ASN A 11 53.26 -28.87 -12.56
N MET A 12 52.05 -29.13 -13.13
CA MET A 12 51.67 -29.07 -14.58
C MET A 12 50.42 -29.93 -14.86
N HIS A 13 49.27 -29.33 -15.21
CA HIS A 13 48.72 -29.07 -16.56
C HIS A 13 47.87 -30.18 -17.20
N VAL A 14 46.56 -29.87 -17.32
CA VAL A 14 45.65 -29.98 -18.49
C VAL A 14 45.44 -31.35 -19.19
N ALA A 15 44.20 -31.86 -19.21
CA ALA A 15 43.35 -32.02 -20.42
C ALA A 15 42.12 -32.94 -20.20
N ARG A 16 41.05 -32.65 -20.95
CA ARG A 16 39.71 -33.27 -20.96
C ARG A 16 39.56 -34.39 -22.03
N LYS A 17 38.45 -35.15 -21.87
CA LYS A 17 37.60 -35.91 -22.83
C LYS A 17 37.81 -37.44 -22.80
N MET A 18 36.83 -38.30 -22.47
CA MET A 18 35.48 -38.62 -22.98
C MET A 18 35.48 -39.93 -23.81
N VAL A 19 34.59 -40.87 -23.43
CA VAL A 19 33.77 -41.78 -24.29
C VAL A 19 34.09 -43.32 -24.34
N HIS A 20 33.07 -44.06 -23.85
CA HIS A 20 32.43 -45.36 -24.23
C HIS A 20 33.03 -46.78 -24.06
N SER A 21 32.24 -47.56 -23.28
CA SER A 21 31.59 -48.87 -23.58
C SER A 21 32.33 -50.19 -23.44
N LYS A 22 31.74 -51.12 -22.65
CA LYS A 22 31.31 -52.49 -23.01
C LYS A 22 30.85 -53.24 -21.74
N GLU A 23 29.56 -53.62 -21.68
CA GLU A 23 29.04 -55.01 -21.74
C GLU A 23 29.48 -55.93 -20.60
N TRP A 24 28.52 -56.33 -19.74
CA TRP A 24 28.61 -57.53 -18.91
C TRP A 24 27.33 -58.36 -19.10
N LYS A 25 27.50 -59.53 -19.71
CA LYS A 25 26.52 -60.61 -19.80
C LYS A 25 26.51 -61.37 -18.47
N ILE A 26 25.33 -61.72 -17.97
CA ILE A 26 25.17 -62.75 -16.93
C ILE A 26 24.25 -63.82 -17.49
N ASN A 27 24.81 -65.01 -17.69
CA ASN A 27 24.08 -66.26 -17.92
C ASN A 27 23.65 -66.82 -16.56
N VAL A 28 22.39 -67.23 -16.43
CA VAL A 28 21.99 -68.22 -15.42
C VAL A 28 21.09 -69.27 -16.09
N PHE A 29 21.55 -70.51 -15.96
CA PHE A 29 20.96 -71.77 -16.41
C PHE A 29 19.61 -72.06 -15.74
N LEU A 30 18.68 -72.68 -16.47
CA LEU A 30 17.67 -73.60 -15.93
C LEU A 30 17.41 -74.76 -16.92
N PRO A 31 17.00 -75.96 -16.45
CA PRO A 31 17.18 -77.23 -17.14
C PRO A 31 16.01 -77.65 -18.04
N ILE A 32 16.31 -78.69 -18.84
CA ILE A 32 15.49 -79.35 -19.86
C ILE A 32 14.37 -80.20 -19.22
N GLN A 33 13.12 -80.06 -19.69
CA GLN A 33 12.23 -81.22 -19.91
C GLN A 33 11.07 -80.93 -20.90
N GLU A 34 10.98 -81.83 -21.89
CA GLU A 34 9.81 -82.36 -22.63
C GLU A 34 8.99 -81.52 -23.64
N ARG A 35 8.85 -82.14 -24.82
CA ARG A 35 8.04 -81.76 -25.98
C ARG A 35 6.58 -82.17 -25.76
N GLY A 36 5.65 -81.22 -25.86
CA GLY A 36 4.20 -81.48 -25.88
C GLY A 36 3.47 -80.50 -26.82
N ARG A 37 2.66 -81.05 -27.72
CA ARG A 37 2.02 -80.36 -28.86
C ARG A 37 0.95 -79.35 -28.43
N GLY A 38 1.02 -78.16 -29.04
CA GLY A 38 -0.11 -77.36 -29.54
C GLY A 38 -1.34 -77.13 -28.66
N ARG A 39 -1.37 -76.00 -27.94
CA ARG A 39 -2.57 -75.17 -27.75
C ARG A 39 -2.14 -73.70 -27.71
N ARG A 40 -2.66 -72.88 -28.64
CA ARG A 40 -2.46 -71.42 -28.63
C ARG A 40 -3.18 -70.85 -27.41
N PHE A 41 -2.44 -70.49 -26.37
CA PHE A 41 -2.97 -69.64 -25.31
C PHE A 41 -3.12 -68.22 -25.86
N PHE A 42 -4.36 -67.74 -25.96
CA PHE A 42 -4.63 -66.31 -26.07
C PHE A 42 -4.10 -65.65 -24.80
N ALA A 43 -2.94 -65.01 -24.89
CA ALA A 43 -2.43 -64.16 -23.83
C ALA A 43 -3.41 -62.98 -23.69
N TYR A 44 -4.33 -63.06 -22.72
CA TYR A 44 -5.01 -61.87 -22.22
C TYR A 44 -3.91 -60.91 -21.76
N ARG A 45 -3.73 -59.80 -22.48
CA ARG A 45 -2.98 -58.64 -21.99
C ARG A 45 -3.74 -58.11 -20.78
N GLY A 46 -3.43 -58.65 -19.60
CA GLY A 46 -3.78 -58.01 -18.34
C GLY A 46 -3.12 -56.65 -18.34
N TYR A 47 -3.92 -55.59 -18.42
CA TYR A 47 -3.43 -54.25 -18.13
C TYR A 47 -2.93 -54.29 -16.69
N LYS A 48 -1.61 -54.24 -16.50
CA LYS A 48 -1.05 -53.76 -15.24
C LYS A 48 -1.51 -52.32 -15.15
N PHE A 49 -2.60 -52.08 -14.43
CA PHE A 49 -2.81 -50.77 -13.86
C PHE A 49 -1.58 -50.55 -12.98
N ASP A 50 -0.68 -49.68 -13.42
CA ASP A 50 0.35 -49.13 -12.56
C ASP A 50 -0.35 -48.77 -11.25
N SER A 51 0.19 -49.24 -10.12
CA SER A 51 -0.28 -48.77 -8.83
C SER A 51 -0.27 -47.25 -8.90
N ILE A 52 -1.45 -46.64 -8.78
CA ILE A 52 -1.56 -45.19 -8.67
C ILE A 52 -0.88 -44.88 -7.34
N GLY A 53 0.44 -44.66 -7.38
CA GLY A 53 1.15 -44.13 -6.24
C GLY A 53 0.39 -42.88 -5.83
N GLU A 54 0.03 -42.79 -4.56
CA GLU A 54 -0.72 -41.66 -4.02
C GLU A 54 -0.02 -40.36 -4.45
N SER A 55 -0.52 -39.76 -5.53
CA SER A 55 -0.08 -38.44 -5.90
C SER A 55 -0.59 -37.58 -4.77
N GLN A 56 0.31 -36.93 -4.03
CA GLN A 56 -0.02 -35.79 -3.17
C GLN A 56 -0.55 -34.64 -4.06
N SER A 57 -1.69 -34.87 -4.70
CA SER A 57 -2.44 -33.88 -5.48
C SER A 57 -3.29 -33.14 -4.48
N LEU A 58 -3.00 -31.85 -4.29
CA LEU A 58 -3.86 -30.98 -3.48
C LEU A 58 -5.31 -31.10 -3.97
N SER A 59 -6.25 -31.08 -3.03
CA SER A 59 -7.66 -31.08 -3.37
C SER A 59 -8.02 -29.81 -4.16
N ALA A 60 -9.13 -29.86 -4.91
CA ALA A 60 -9.61 -28.67 -5.63
C ALA A 60 -9.90 -27.52 -4.66
N GLU A 61 -10.41 -27.84 -3.46
CA GLU A 61 -10.72 -26.89 -2.39
C GLU A 61 -9.45 -26.22 -1.83
N GLU A 62 -8.38 -26.99 -1.61
CA GLU A 62 -7.08 -26.45 -1.18
C GLU A 62 -6.48 -25.49 -2.22
N ILE A 63 -6.61 -25.83 -3.51
CA ILE A 63 -6.15 -24.96 -4.61
C ILE A 63 -6.97 -23.67 -4.66
N GLU A 64 -8.29 -23.77 -4.49
CA GLU A 64 -9.19 -22.62 -4.45
C GLU A 64 -8.88 -21.71 -3.24
N GLU A 65 -8.62 -22.29 -2.06
CA GLU A 65 -8.24 -21.51 -0.89
C GLU A 65 -6.91 -20.79 -1.09
N LEU A 66 -5.89 -21.47 -1.61
CA LEU A 66 -4.60 -20.88 -1.97
C LEU A 66 -4.77 -19.71 -2.95
N ASP A 67 -5.65 -19.87 -3.94
CA ASP A 67 -5.94 -18.86 -4.92
C ASP A 67 -6.67 -17.65 -4.30
N ARG A 68 -7.67 -17.90 -3.45
CA ARG A 68 -8.41 -16.88 -2.72
C ARG A 68 -7.49 -16.04 -1.84
N VAL A 69 -6.57 -16.66 -1.10
CA VAL A 69 -5.64 -15.96 -0.20
C VAL A 69 -4.54 -15.24 -0.98
N SER A 70 -4.19 -15.70 -2.18
CA SER A 70 -3.17 -15.03 -3.01
C SER A 70 -3.70 -13.82 -3.78
N MET A 71 -4.94 -13.85 -4.26
CA MET A 71 -5.57 -12.80 -5.08
C MET A 71 -6.44 -11.85 -4.23
N VAL A 72 -5.81 -11.12 -3.31
CA VAL A 72 -6.49 -10.27 -2.32
C VAL A 72 -7.02 -8.94 -2.87
N SER A 73 -6.52 -8.50 -4.04
CA SER A 73 -6.84 -7.20 -4.62
C SER A 73 -8.14 -7.25 -5.41
N LEU A 74 -8.88 -6.16 -5.35
CA LEU A 74 -10.22 -6.06 -5.93
C LEU A 74 -10.19 -5.16 -7.17
N LYS A 75 -10.98 -5.50 -8.18
CA LYS A 75 -11.01 -4.75 -9.46
C LYS A 75 -11.61 -3.36 -9.28
N THR A 76 -12.93 -3.24 -9.42
CA THR A 76 -13.63 -1.96 -9.34
C THR A 76 -14.71 -2.08 -8.27
N LEU A 77 -14.66 -1.19 -7.30
CA LEU A 77 -15.57 -1.20 -6.16
C LEU A 77 -16.71 -0.18 -6.36
N LYS A 78 -17.86 -0.51 -5.78
CA LYS A 78 -19.05 0.34 -5.76
C LYS A 78 -19.32 0.69 -4.30
N ILE A 79 -19.63 1.95 -4.02
CA ILE A 79 -20.10 2.36 -2.68
C ILE A 79 -21.52 1.81 -2.43
N PRO A 80 -21.94 1.56 -1.17
CA PRO A 80 -23.29 1.09 -0.86
C PRO A 80 -24.36 2.02 -1.42
N ASP A 81 -25.49 1.46 -1.87
CA ASP A 81 -26.54 2.23 -2.55
C ASP A 81 -27.21 3.25 -1.60
N ILE A 82 -27.36 2.89 -0.31
CA ILE A 82 -27.84 3.80 0.75
C ILE A 82 -26.97 5.06 0.83
N VAL A 83 -25.65 4.86 0.91
CA VAL A 83 -24.67 5.95 1.00
C VAL A 83 -24.63 6.77 -0.29
N ARG A 84 -24.72 6.11 -1.45
CA ARG A 84 -24.79 6.83 -2.74
C ARG A 84 -25.99 7.77 -2.80
N ASN A 85 -27.16 7.30 -2.39
CA ASN A 85 -28.38 8.10 -2.40
C ASN A 85 -28.27 9.30 -1.46
N LYS A 86 -27.63 9.13 -0.29
CA LYS A 86 -27.36 10.22 0.64
C LYS A 86 -26.39 11.26 0.09
N LEU A 87 -25.30 10.83 -0.53
CA LEU A 87 -24.38 11.74 -1.22
C LEU A 87 -25.07 12.51 -2.35
N HIS A 88 -25.97 11.85 -3.08
CA HIS A 88 -26.80 12.49 -4.09
C HIS A 88 -27.70 13.59 -3.48
N ASN A 89 -28.38 13.30 -2.37
CA ASN A 89 -29.23 14.26 -1.69
C ASN A 89 -28.44 15.48 -1.18
N LEU A 90 -27.27 15.25 -0.56
CA LEU A 90 -26.35 16.33 -0.15
C LEU A 90 -25.92 17.20 -1.33
N ALA A 91 -25.58 16.60 -2.48
CA ALA A 91 -25.16 17.35 -3.66
C ALA A 91 -26.29 18.20 -4.26
N LYS A 92 -27.55 17.75 -4.15
CA LYS A 92 -28.71 18.44 -4.74
C LYS A 92 -29.25 19.59 -3.89
N GLN A 93 -29.28 19.44 -2.57
CA GLN A 93 -30.03 20.33 -1.69
C GLN A 93 -29.29 21.62 -1.35
N PHE A 94 -27.96 21.59 -1.24
CA PHE A 94 -27.22 22.68 -0.61
C PHE A 94 -26.63 23.70 -1.59
N ILE A 95 -26.20 23.28 -2.78
CA ILE A 95 -25.41 24.14 -3.68
C ILE A 95 -25.67 23.81 -5.15
N LYS A 96 -25.63 24.83 -6.00
CA LYS A 96 -25.54 24.64 -7.46
C LYS A 96 -24.32 23.80 -7.81
N LYS A 97 -24.54 22.71 -8.54
CA LYS A 97 -23.50 21.79 -9.02
C LYS A 97 -22.22 22.46 -9.52
N LYS A 98 -22.31 23.52 -10.33
CA LYS A 98 -21.14 24.22 -10.89
C LYS A 98 -20.23 24.79 -9.80
N ASP A 99 -20.78 25.26 -8.69
CA ASP A 99 -20.02 25.85 -7.60
C ASP A 99 -19.42 24.76 -6.70
N LEU A 100 -20.16 23.67 -6.48
CA LEU A 100 -19.67 22.47 -5.81
C LEU A 100 -18.46 21.85 -6.55
N GLU A 101 -18.51 21.80 -7.89
CA GLU A 101 -17.39 21.37 -8.74
C GLU A 101 -16.20 22.35 -8.72
N LYS A 102 -16.43 23.66 -8.54
CA LYS A 102 -15.33 24.63 -8.35
C LYS A 102 -14.66 24.45 -6.99
N LEU A 103 -15.44 24.35 -5.92
CA LEU A 103 -14.94 24.14 -4.56
C LEU A 103 -14.17 22.83 -4.46
N GLY A 104 -14.72 21.74 -5.01
CA GLY A 104 -14.04 20.45 -5.03
C GLY A 104 -12.73 20.48 -5.81
N ARG A 105 -12.68 21.16 -6.97
CA ARG A 105 -11.44 21.36 -7.73
C ARG A 105 -10.42 22.22 -6.98
N PHE A 106 -10.87 23.26 -6.28
CA PHE A 106 -10.02 24.09 -5.44
C PHE A 106 -9.40 23.27 -4.30
N MET A 107 -10.23 22.49 -3.58
CA MET A 107 -9.79 21.62 -2.50
C MET A 107 -8.82 20.55 -2.97
N ALA A 108 -9.14 19.87 -4.07
CA ALA A 108 -8.25 18.90 -4.69
C ALA A 108 -6.89 19.53 -5.03
N LYS A 109 -6.88 20.72 -5.63
CA LYS A 109 -5.63 21.46 -5.93
C LYS A 109 -4.83 21.79 -4.67
N LYS A 110 -5.50 22.27 -3.62
CA LYS A 110 -4.87 22.65 -2.36
C LYS A 110 -4.28 21.42 -1.64
N LEU A 111 -5.00 20.31 -1.61
CA LEU A 111 -4.50 19.03 -1.08
C LEU A 111 -3.38 18.44 -1.95
N THR A 112 -3.47 18.59 -3.28
CA THR A 112 -2.40 18.14 -4.18
C THR A 112 -1.08 18.86 -3.96
N SER A 113 -1.09 20.06 -3.37
CA SER A 113 0.15 20.78 -3.06
C SER A 113 0.99 20.04 -2.02
N ARG A 114 0.40 19.40 -1.00
CA ARG A 114 1.09 18.48 -0.07
C ARG A 114 1.35 17.09 -0.65
N ASN A 115 0.53 16.68 -1.62
CA ASN A 115 0.72 15.43 -2.36
C ASN A 115 1.68 15.57 -3.54
N CYS A 116 2.46 16.67 -3.63
CA CYS A 116 3.33 16.95 -4.75
C CYS A 116 4.20 15.72 -5.06
N VAL A 117 4.22 15.33 -6.33
CA VAL A 117 4.99 14.19 -6.81
C VAL A 117 6.44 14.64 -6.93
N GLU A 118 7.17 14.58 -5.81
CA GLU A 118 8.63 14.67 -5.86
C GLU A 118 9.19 13.58 -6.78
N LEU A 119 10.38 13.81 -7.34
CA LEU A 119 11.12 12.68 -7.90
C LEU A 119 11.43 11.72 -6.75
N PRO A 120 11.17 10.40 -6.91
CA PRO A 120 11.61 9.41 -5.96
C PRO A 120 13.11 9.57 -5.72
N ARG A 121 13.52 9.46 -4.46
CA ARG A 121 14.92 9.51 -4.04
C ARG A 121 15.19 8.40 -3.04
N VAL A 122 16.47 8.04 -2.90
CA VAL A 122 16.90 7.09 -1.89
C VAL A 122 16.54 7.69 -0.53
N LEU A 123 15.82 6.93 0.29
CA LEU A 123 15.46 7.39 1.63
C LEU A 123 16.53 6.96 2.63
N PRO A 124 16.95 7.83 3.56
CA PRO A 124 17.76 7.41 4.68
C PRO A 124 16.96 6.39 5.50
N SER A 125 17.63 5.31 5.91
CA SER A 125 17.00 4.18 6.59
C SER A 125 17.77 3.85 7.87
N LYS A 126 17.06 3.81 9.00
CA LYS A 126 17.61 3.39 10.30
C LYS A 126 18.08 1.94 10.29
N LEU A 127 17.62 1.16 9.30
CA LEU A 127 17.90 -0.27 9.16
C LEU A 127 19.10 -0.57 8.26
N LEU A 128 19.65 0.42 7.54
CA LEU A 128 20.86 0.24 6.73
C LEU A 128 22.07 0.07 7.65
N CYS A 129 22.67 -1.13 7.70
CA CYS A 129 24.07 -1.26 8.06
C CYS A 129 24.93 -0.79 6.88
N GLU A 130 26.05 -0.11 7.15
CA GLU A 130 27.02 0.19 6.11
C GLU A 130 27.47 -1.10 5.42
N LEU A 131 27.57 -1.06 4.09
CA LEU A 131 28.17 -2.14 3.32
C LEU A 131 29.58 -2.34 3.86
N LYS A 132 29.84 -3.52 4.41
CA LYS A 132 31.18 -4.01 4.74
C LYS A 132 31.98 -4.22 3.45
N GLU A 133 32.33 -3.14 2.77
CA GLU A 133 33.49 -3.15 1.89
C GLU A 133 34.70 -3.20 2.82
N GLU A 134 35.33 -4.39 2.86
CA GLU A 134 36.52 -4.75 3.64
C GLU A 134 36.54 -4.24 5.08
N LYS A 135 36.30 -5.11 6.07
CA LYS A 135 36.52 -4.80 7.50
C LYS A 135 37.80 -3.97 7.68
N ASN A 136 37.65 -2.65 7.79
CA ASN A 136 38.78 -1.76 7.98
C ASN A 136 39.51 -2.21 9.25
N LYS A 137 40.84 -2.09 9.30
CA LYS A 137 41.64 -2.46 10.50
C LYS A 137 41.04 -1.87 11.79
N ILE A 138 40.36 -0.73 11.68
CA ILE A 138 39.60 -0.04 12.71
C ILE A 138 38.45 -0.88 13.29
N GLU A 139 37.62 -1.55 12.50
CA GLU A 139 36.53 -2.39 13.02
C GLU A 139 37.06 -3.59 13.82
N LYS A 140 38.16 -4.22 13.36
CA LYS A 140 38.83 -5.30 14.11
C LYS A 140 39.41 -4.80 15.44
N MET A 141 39.84 -3.54 15.50
CA MET A 141 40.22 -2.90 16.76
C MET A 141 39.01 -2.65 17.66
N LEU A 142 37.91 -2.15 17.10
CA LEU A 142 36.65 -1.89 17.81
C LEU A 142 35.99 -3.17 18.36
N ASP A 143 36.27 -4.34 17.78
CA ASP A 143 35.84 -5.66 18.28
C ASP A 143 36.56 -6.11 19.56
N LYS A 144 37.71 -5.51 19.93
CA LYS A 144 38.41 -5.86 21.17
C LYS A 144 37.60 -5.37 22.38
N LYS A 145 37.66 -6.13 23.49
CA LYS A 145 36.94 -5.80 24.74
C LYS A 145 37.18 -4.36 25.20
N SER A 146 38.38 -3.82 25.01
CA SER A 146 38.77 -2.46 25.38
C SER A 146 38.00 -1.36 24.64
N TYR A 147 37.49 -1.64 23.44
CA TYR A 147 36.79 -0.66 22.59
C TYR A 147 35.28 -0.91 22.50
N LYS A 148 34.73 -1.86 23.27
CA LYS A 148 33.30 -2.20 23.25
C LYS A 148 32.40 -0.98 23.53
N CYS A 149 32.81 -0.12 24.46
CA CYS A 149 32.10 1.13 24.79
C CYS A 149 32.13 2.13 23.62
N LEU A 150 33.30 2.35 23.00
CA LEU A 150 33.46 3.22 21.84
C LEU A 150 32.66 2.70 20.64
N LYS A 151 32.68 1.39 20.39
CA LYS A 151 31.89 0.75 19.33
C LYS A 151 30.39 0.98 19.54
N GLN A 152 29.90 0.84 20.77
CA GLN A 152 28.51 1.12 21.11
C GLN A 152 28.17 2.60 20.91
N PHE A 153 29.08 3.51 21.27
CA PHE A 153 28.91 4.95 21.08
C PHE A 153 28.84 5.33 19.59
N LEU A 154 29.72 4.79 18.74
CA LEU A 154 29.73 5.04 17.30
C LEU A 154 28.45 4.54 16.62
N LEU A 155 27.99 3.32 16.94
CA LEU A 155 26.71 2.80 16.44
C LEU A 155 25.53 3.68 16.84
N ASN A 156 25.53 4.18 18.08
CA ASN A 156 24.49 5.11 18.55
C ASN A 156 24.57 6.46 17.81
N TYR A 157 25.77 6.95 17.50
CA TYR A 157 25.99 8.20 16.76
C TYR A 157 25.54 8.10 15.30
N GLU A 158 25.88 7.03 14.59
CA GLU A 158 25.46 6.78 13.21
C GLU A 158 23.93 6.64 13.07
N ASN A 159 23.30 5.91 14.00
CA ASN A 159 21.84 5.79 14.03
C ASN A 159 21.17 7.15 14.26
N LYS A 160 21.76 7.99 15.13
CA LYS A 160 21.31 9.36 15.36
C LYS A 160 21.47 10.22 14.11
N SER A 161 22.54 10.04 13.33
CA SER A 161 22.76 10.77 12.06
C SER A 161 21.66 10.49 11.04
N LYS A 162 21.33 9.20 10.80
CA LYS A 162 20.27 8.82 9.85
C LYS A 162 18.87 9.26 10.30
N GLU A 163 18.63 9.27 11.61
CA GLU A 163 17.40 9.85 12.16
C GLU A 163 17.34 11.37 11.93
N VAL A 164 18.44 12.09 12.14
CA VAL A 164 18.53 13.52 11.84
C VAL A 164 18.28 13.79 10.35
N GLU A 165 18.78 12.96 9.44
CA GLU A 165 18.47 13.08 8.01
C GLU A 165 16.98 12.87 7.72
N GLN A 166 16.33 11.86 8.32
CA GLN A 166 14.88 11.65 8.19
C GLN A 166 14.08 12.86 8.70
N VAL A 167 14.47 13.42 9.85
CA VAL A 167 13.85 14.61 10.45
C VAL A 167 14.04 15.83 9.54
N ALA A 168 15.26 16.07 9.06
CA ALA A 168 15.57 17.19 8.17
C ALA A 168 14.79 17.10 6.86
N LEU A 169 14.70 15.91 6.26
CA LEU A 169 13.91 15.68 5.07
C LEU A 169 12.42 15.93 5.33
N THR A 170 11.90 15.54 6.48
CA THR A 170 10.49 15.76 6.84
C THR A 170 10.21 17.25 7.07
N TYR A 171 11.10 17.95 7.76
CA TYR A 171 11.01 19.39 8.01
C TYR A 171 11.05 20.20 6.71
N ALA A 172 11.95 19.87 5.77
CA ALA A 172 12.04 20.52 4.46
C ALA A 172 10.74 20.40 3.63
N GLU A 173 9.93 19.40 3.94
CA GLU A 173 8.71 19.07 3.21
C GLU A 173 7.49 19.74 3.83
N ASP A 174 7.44 19.73 5.16
CA ASP A 174 6.44 20.46 5.93
C ASP A 174 6.54 21.98 5.71
N THR A 175 7.76 22.51 5.61
CA THR A 175 8.01 23.92 5.30
C THR A 175 7.58 24.30 3.88
N ARG A 176 7.82 23.43 2.90
CA ARG A 176 7.43 23.67 1.49
C ARG A 176 5.92 23.66 1.29
N HIS A 177 5.19 22.90 2.10
CA HIS A 177 3.79 22.57 1.81
C HIS A 177 2.86 22.85 2.99
N LYS A 178 2.76 24.10 3.46
CA LYS A 178 1.78 24.47 4.50
C LYS A 178 0.35 24.27 4.00
N VAL A 179 -0.45 23.44 4.68
CA VAL A 179 -1.88 23.31 4.40
C VAL A 179 -2.67 23.71 5.64
N SER A 180 -3.36 24.84 5.51
CA SER A 180 -4.45 25.23 6.40
C SER A 180 -5.72 25.23 5.56
N ILE A 181 -6.64 24.34 5.87
CA ILE A 181 -7.96 24.25 5.22
C ILE A 181 -9.00 24.51 6.29
N SER A 182 -9.81 25.53 6.08
CA SER A 182 -11.01 25.77 6.86
C SER A 182 -12.17 24.98 6.24
N PHE A 183 -12.75 24.09 7.02
CA PHE A 183 -13.96 23.39 6.62
C PHE A 183 -15.15 24.22 7.09
N PHE A 184 -15.93 24.72 6.14
CA PHE A 184 -17.26 25.32 6.33
C PHE A 184 -18.29 24.51 5.54
N PRO A 185 -19.62 24.67 5.72
CA PRO A 185 -20.62 23.72 5.23
C PRO A 185 -20.45 23.36 3.75
N GLU A 186 -20.31 24.34 2.87
CA GLU A 186 -20.21 24.10 1.44
C GLU A 186 -18.94 23.35 1.02
N VAL A 187 -17.81 23.69 1.65
CA VAL A 187 -16.53 23.05 1.39
C VAL A 187 -16.51 21.62 1.92
N SER A 188 -17.12 21.38 3.08
CA SER A 188 -17.25 20.05 3.68
C SER A 188 -18.03 19.09 2.79
N ILE A 189 -19.13 19.56 2.18
CA ILE A 189 -19.91 18.77 1.20
C ILE A 189 -19.07 18.53 -0.06
N ALA A 190 -18.44 19.57 -0.62
CA ALA A 190 -17.62 19.45 -1.82
C ALA A 190 -16.45 18.48 -1.62
N TYR A 191 -15.77 18.58 -0.48
CA TYR A 191 -14.65 17.72 -0.08
C TYR A 191 -15.08 16.27 0.08
N THR A 192 -16.20 16.03 0.75
CA THR A 192 -16.75 14.68 0.92
C THR A 192 -17.09 14.06 -0.43
N LEU A 193 -17.85 14.75 -1.28
CA LEU A 193 -18.20 14.25 -2.62
C LEU A 193 -16.99 13.99 -3.50
N HIS A 194 -15.94 14.80 -3.38
CA HIS A 194 -14.72 14.63 -4.16
C HIS A 194 -13.90 13.39 -3.76
N ASN A 195 -13.87 13.04 -2.48
CA ASN A 195 -12.91 12.07 -1.95
C ASN A 195 -13.53 10.76 -1.43
N PHE A 196 -14.85 10.74 -1.15
CA PHE A 196 -15.52 9.63 -0.49
C PHE A 196 -15.34 8.29 -1.22
N ASN A 197 -15.68 8.22 -2.51
CA ASN A 197 -15.63 6.95 -3.26
C ASN A 197 -14.23 6.36 -3.26
N GLY A 198 -13.23 7.20 -3.51
CA GLY A 198 -11.81 6.82 -3.50
C GLY A 198 -11.37 6.23 -2.16
N ASN A 199 -11.56 6.99 -1.08
CA ASN A 199 -11.12 6.58 0.26
C ASN A 199 -11.89 5.37 0.79
N TYR A 200 -13.19 5.30 0.56
CA TYR A 200 -13.99 4.10 0.85
C TYR A 200 -13.39 2.86 0.16
N GLY A 201 -13.13 2.94 -1.15
CA GLY A 201 -12.61 1.80 -1.90
C GLY A 201 -11.24 1.33 -1.39
N ILE A 202 -10.35 2.26 -1.06
CA ILE A 202 -9.02 1.96 -0.51
C ILE A 202 -9.17 1.22 0.83
N ILE A 203 -9.95 1.77 1.76
CA ILE A 203 -10.14 1.17 3.08
C ILE A 203 -10.81 -0.20 2.97
N TYR A 204 -11.87 -0.32 2.15
CA TYR A 204 -12.56 -1.58 1.89
C TYR A 204 -11.61 -2.65 1.38
N ARG A 205 -10.76 -2.33 0.40
CA ARG A 205 -9.75 -3.27 -0.13
C ARG A 205 -8.83 -3.77 0.98
N ILE A 206 -8.31 -2.87 1.82
CA ILE A 206 -7.35 -3.21 2.86
C ILE A 206 -8.01 -4.09 3.94
N LEU A 207 -9.22 -3.73 4.37
CA LEU A 207 -10.00 -4.53 5.31
C LEU A 207 -10.39 -5.90 4.72
N HIS A 208 -10.67 -5.97 3.42
CA HIS A 208 -10.86 -7.25 2.72
C HIS A 208 -9.60 -8.12 2.77
N GLU A 209 -8.41 -7.56 2.52
CA GLU A 209 -7.15 -8.31 2.65
C GLU A 209 -6.94 -8.83 4.08
N ILE A 210 -7.25 -8.02 5.09
CA ILE A 210 -7.18 -8.42 6.51
C ILE A 210 -8.13 -9.61 6.77
N LYS A 211 -9.41 -9.51 6.37
CA LYS A 211 -10.40 -10.57 6.57
C LYS A 211 -10.00 -11.89 5.88
N VAL A 212 -9.42 -11.80 4.67
CA VAL A 212 -8.99 -12.99 3.91
C VAL A 212 -7.76 -13.65 4.56
N ARG A 213 -6.76 -12.86 4.97
CA ARG A 213 -5.48 -13.38 5.49
C ARG A 213 -5.49 -13.67 6.99
N ILE A 214 -6.38 -13.04 7.75
CA ILE A 214 -6.52 -13.17 9.19
C ILE A 214 -8.00 -13.45 9.51
N GLY A 215 -8.45 -14.67 9.21
CA GLY A 215 -9.86 -15.01 9.34
C GLY A 215 -10.35 -15.19 10.79
N ASP A 216 -9.45 -15.26 11.76
CA ASP A 216 -9.74 -15.26 13.20
C ASP A 216 -9.98 -13.83 13.75
N PHE A 217 -9.74 -12.80 12.96
CA PHE A 217 -9.87 -11.41 13.41
C PHE A 217 -11.31 -10.91 13.33
N THR A 218 -11.94 -10.81 14.49
CA THR A 218 -13.31 -10.30 14.69
C THR A 218 -13.28 -9.09 15.64
N PRO A 219 -12.92 -7.89 15.17
CA PRO A 219 -12.85 -6.70 16.02
C PRO A 219 -14.24 -6.30 16.53
N SER A 220 -14.40 -6.05 17.85
CA SER A 220 -15.67 -5.58 18.40
C SER A 220 -15.68 -4.07 18.67
N VAL A 221 -14.52 -3.50 18.96
CA VAL A 221 -14.34 -2.05 19.19
C VAL A 221 -13.50 -1.42 18.08
N LEU A 222 -14.06 -0.43 17.37
CA LEU A 222 -13.44 0.27 16.24
C LEU A 222 -13.13 1.74 16.58
N LEU A 223 -11.91 2.19 16.29
CA LEU A 223 -11.56 3.61 16.21
C LEU A 223 -11.31 4.01 14.74
N SER A 224 -12.03 5.01 14.25
CA SER A 224 -11.85 5.58 12.93
C SER A 224 -11.40 7.04 13.03
N TYR A 225 -10.15 7.30 12.64
CA TYR A 225 -9.56 8.63 12.49
C TYR A 225 -9.24 8.81 11.01
N SER A 226 -10.22 9.28 10.24
CA SER A 226 -10.14 9.40 8.77
C SER A 226 -10.40 10.83 8.35
N SER A 227 -9.63 11.36 7.39
CA SER A 227 -9.84 12.72 6.89
C SER A 227 -11.16 12.91 6.16
N VAL A 228 -11.69 11.85 5.54
CA VAL A 228 -13.03 11.87 4.92
C VAL A 228 -14.04 11.26 5.87
N PRO A 229 -15.14 11.97 6.18
CA PRO A 229 -16.13 11.51 7.13
C PRO A 229 -16.78 10.20 6.69
N ALA A 230 -17.11 9.36 7.67
CA ALA A 230 -17.80 8.07 7.53
C ALA A 230 -17.14 6.98 6.66
N ALA A 231 -16.16 7.30 5.80
CA ALA A 231 -15.61 6.36 4.83
C ALA A 231 -15.01 5.09 5.47
N GLY A 232 -14.27 5.26 6.56
CA GLY A 232 -13.64 4.14 7.26
C GLY A 232 -14.64 3.22 7.97
N VAL A 233 -15.64 3.79 8.64
CA VAL A 233 -16.67 3.04 9.35
C VAL A 233 -17.58 2.30 8.38
N ILE A 234 -18.03 2.95 7.30
CA ILE A 234 -18.87 2.32 6.27
C ILE A 234 -18.11 1.16 5.61
N ALA A 235 -16.83 1.34 5.28
CA ALA A 235 -16.02 0.26 4.73
C ALA A 235 -15.86 -0.92 5.71
N ALA A 236 -15.71 -0.63 7.02
CA ALA A 236 -15.65 -1.66 8.05
C ALA A 236 -16.97 -2.42 8.19
N GLN A 237 -18.11 -1.71 8.21
CA GLN A 237 -19.44 -2.32 8.34
C GLN A 237 -19.81 -3.22 7.14
N GLU A 238 -19.34 -2.90 5.94
CA GLU A 238 -19.54 -3.73 4.75
C GLU A 238 -18.66 -5.00 4.75
N ILE A 239 -17.48 -4.95 5.38
CA ILE A 239 -16.57 -6.10 5.48
C ILE A 239 -16.94 -7.00 6.66
N PHE A 240 -17.21 -6.41 7.81
CA PHE A 240 -17.61 -7.08 9.04
C PHE A 240 -19.12 -6.98 9.17
N THR A 241 -19.83 -8.02 8.72
CA THR A 241 -21.30 -8.03 8.56
C THR A 241 -22.08 -8.02 9.88
N TYR A 242 -21.39 -8.06 11.02
CA TYR A 242 -21.99 -7.98 12.35
C TYR A 242 -21.97 -6.53 12.87
N LYS A 243 -22.69 -6.27 13.96
CA LYS A 243 -22.70 -4.96 14.61
C LYS A 243 -21.50 -4.84 15.55
N PHE A 244 -20.77 -3.73 15.45
CA PHE A 244 -19.73 -3.40 16.42
C PHE A 244 -20.35 -3.02 17.77
N ASP A 245 -19.70 -3.42 18.85
CA ASP A 245 -20.11 -3.06 20.21
C ASP A 245 -19.97 -1.55 20.41
N LYS A 246 -18.89 -0.98 19.88
CA LYS A 246 -18.57 0.44 20.00
C LYS A 246 -17.72 0.92 18.83
N ILE A 247 -18.15 2.02 18.22
CA ILE A 247 -17.42 2.73 17.17
C ILE A 247 -17.11 4.13 17.67
N VAL A 248 -15.85 4.53 17.64
CA VAL A 248 -15.40 5.89 17.96
C VAL A 248 -14.89 6.53 16.68
N THR A 249 -15.47 7.66 16.30
CA THR A 249 -15.02 8.46 15.17
C THR A 249 -14.45 9.77 15.67
N VAL A 250 -13.19 10.07 15.32
CA VAL A 250 -12.53 11.32 15.69
C VAL A 250 -12.50 12.25 14.48
N GLU A 251 -13.15 13.40 14.59
CA GLU A 251 -13.23 14.41 13.54
C GLU A 251 -13.30 15.81 14.20
N PRO A 252 -12.28 16.67 14.01
CA PRO A 252 -12.26 18.00 14.62
C PRO A 252 -13.27 18.97 13.99
N SER A 253 -13.63 18.81 12.71
CA SER A 253 -14.59 19.71 12.06
C SER A 253 -16.03 19.33 12.41
N GLU A 254 -16.79 20.29 12.95
CA GLU A 254 -18.21 20.11 13.24
C GLU A 254 -19.03 19.81 11.97
N HIS A 255 -18.72 20.46 10.84
CA HIS A 255 -19.44 20.24 9.59
C HIS A 255 -19.16 18.86 8.99
N LEU A 256 -17.91 18.38 9.04
CA LEU A 256 -17.60 17.01 8.61
C LEU A 256 -18.24 15.99 9.54
N THR A 257 -18.28 16.27 10.85
CA THR A 257 -19.00 15.46 11.84
C THR A 257 -20.50 15.38 11.52
N SER A 258 -21.12 16.50 11.15
CA SER A 258 -22.53 16.56 10.76
C SER A 258 -22.84 15.74 9.51
N ILE A 259 -21.97 15.82 8.49
CA ILE A 259 -22.04 14.96 7.30
C ILE A 259 -21.87 13.49 7.68
N SER A 260 -20.92 13.18 8.57
CA SER A 260 -20.66 11.83 9.07
C SER A 260 -21.90 11.23 9.75
N LYS A 261 -22.57 12.00 10.63
CA LYS A 261 -23.85 11.63 11.26
C LYS A 261 -24.93 11.35 10.23
N TYR A 262 -25.08 12.23 9.23
CA TYR A 262 -26.06 12.03 8.17
C TYR A 262 -25.78 10.76 7.33
N LEU A 263 -24.52 10.45 7.04
CA LEU A 263 -24.17 9.26 6.26
C LEU A 263 -24.34 7.96 7.04
N MET A 264 -24.21 7.99 8.37
CA MET A 264 -24.16 6.81 9.25
C MET A 264 -25.34 6.68 10.22
N ASP A 265 -26.43 7.41 10.03
CA ASP A 265 -27.66 7.32 10.86
C ASP A 265 -28.20 5.90 11.11
N HIS A 266 -28.02 4.98 10.15
CA HIS A 266 -28.43 3.59 10.20
C HIS A 266 -27.45 2.70 10.97
N ILE A 267 -26.27 3.22 11.33
CA ILE A 267 -25.23 2.50 12.09
C ILE A 267 -25.38 2.89 13.56
N SER A 268 -25.68 1.89 14.39
CA SER A 268 -25.78 2.06 15.85
C SER A 268 -24.40 2.13 16.52
N ASN A 269 -24.35 2.60 17.78
CA ASN A 269 -23.16 2.58 18.64
C ASN A 269 -21.98 3.44 18.16
N VAL A 270 -22.26 4.50 17.38
CA VAL A 270 -21.24 5.46 16.93
C VAL A 270 -21.12 6.63 17.90
N GLN A 271 -19.92 6.83 18.44
CA GLN A 271 -19.55 7.96 19.28
C GLN A 271 -18.65 8.92 18.50
N TYR A 272 -19.03 10.19 18.47
CA TYR A 272 -18.27 11.25 17.81
C TYR A 272 -17.42 12.00 18.83
N GLN A 273 -16.14 12.19 18.53
CA GLN A 273 -15.19 12.93 19.36
C GLN A 273 -14.44 13.95 18.50
N MET A 274 -14.20 15.13 19.06
CA MET A 274 -13.41 16.17 18.39
C MET A 274 -11.91 15.83 18.42
N HIS A 275 -11.45 15.23 19.51
CA HIS A 275 -10.05 14.86 19.74
C HIS A 275 -9.95 13.44 20.29
N LEU A 276 -8.77 12.85 20.17
CA LEU A 276 -8.46 11.59 20.83
C LEU A 276 -8.09 11.86 22.29
N TYR A 277 -8.99 11.54 23.22
CA TYR A 277 -8.76 11.74 24.65
C TYR A 277 -7.77 10.72 25.23
N GLU A 278 -6.95 11.14 26.20
CA GLU A 278 -5.94 10.29 26.84
C GLU A 278 -6.60 9.14 27.62
N GLN A 279 -7.62 9.45 28.41
CA GLN A 279 -8.45 8.47 29.08
C GLN A 279 -9.34 7.73 28.06
N GLY A 280 -9.41 6.40 28.15
CA GLY A 280 -10.34 5.64 27.32
C GLY A 280 -9.99 4.18 27.14
N HIS A 281 -10.93 3.49 26.51
CA HIS A 281 -10.87 2.06 26.21
C HIS A 281 -9.80 1.73 25.18
N THR A 282 -9.41 0.46 25.16
CA THR A 282 -8.62 -0.11 24.06
C THR A 282 -9.52 -0.41 22.86
N PHE A 283 -8.90 -0.47 21.68
CA PHE A 283 -9.58 -0.73 20.41
C PHE A 283 -8.99 -1.97 19.73
N ASP A 284 -9.84 -2.77 19.08
CA ASP A 284 -9.39 -3.96 18.34
C ASP A 284 -8.98 -3.61 16.92
N LEU A 285 -9.67 -2.65 16.31
CA LEU A 285 -9.35 -2.12 14.99
C LEU A 285 -9.21 -0.61 15.06
N ILE A 286 -8.07 -0.11 14.58
CA ILE A 286 -7.82 1.33 14.43
C ILE A 286 -7.57 1.63 12.96
N ILE A 287 -8.31 2.58 12.40
CA ILE A 287 -8.15 3.04 11.01
C ILE A 287 -7.69 4.50 11.03
N LEU A 288 -6.44 4.73 10.62
CA LEU A 288 -5.85 6.04 10.36
C LEU A 288 -5.80 6.26 8.84
N SER A 289 -6.65 7.12 8.30
CA SER A 289 -6.74 7.36 6.85
C SER A 289 -6.48 8.81 6.47
N HIS A 290 -5.37 9.04 5.76
CA HIS A 290 -4.98 10.32 5.16
C HIS A 290 -4.89 11.47 6.16
N THR A 291 -4.31 11.22 7.34
CA THR A 291 -4.29 12.15 8.48
C THR A 291 -2.88 12.49 8.97
N LEU A 292 -1.88 11.65 8.71
CA LEU A 292 -0.52 11.91 9.14
C LEU A 292 0.09 13.04 8.32
N LEU A 293 -0.27 13.12 7.03
CA LEU A 293 0.15 14.24 6.20
C LEU A 293 -0.51 15.56 6.60
N SER A 294 -1.61 15.59 7.37
CA SER A 294 -2.15 16.85 7.90
C SER A 294 -1.47 17.31 9.19
N LEU A 295 -0.88 16.40 9.96
CA LEU A 295 -0.08 16.76 11.13
C LEU A 295 1.21 17.45 10.67
N TYR A 296 1.61 18.51 11.36
CA TYR A 296 2.89 19.16 11.16
C TYR A 296 3.95 18.47 12.01
N ASP A 297 5.21 18.53 11.58
CA ASP A 297 6.37 18.03 12.32
C ASP A 297 6.48 16.49 12.40
N TYR A 298 7.73 16.01 12.39
CA TYR A 298 8.08 14.61 12.45
C TYR A 298 7.79 14.01 13.84
N ASN A 299 8.17 14.72 14.91
CA ASN A 299 8.03 14.22 16.28
C ASN A 299 6.56 14.11 16.68
N SER A 300 5.76 15.11 16.30
CA SER A 300 4.32 15.14 16.54
C SER A 300 3.60 13.93 15.89
N ARG A 301 3.99 13.56 14.66
CA ARG A 301 3.45 12.37 13.98
C ARG A 301 3.84 11.07 14.69
N ASN A 302 5.10 10.94 15.07
CA ASN A 302 5.58 9.75 15.78
C ASN A 302 4.90 9.61 17.15
N LEU A 303 4.77 10.71 17.90
CA LEU A 303 4.06 10.73 19.17
C LEU A 303 2.59 10.35 18.98
N PHE A 304 1.92 10.89 17.95
CA PHE A 304 0.55 10.51 17.63
C PHE A 304 0.40 9.01 17.36
N VAL A 305 1.26 8.43 16.52
CA VAL A 305 1.24 6.99 16.23
C VAL A 305 1.51 6.15 17.49
N LYS A 306 2.43 6.58 18.36
CA LYS A 306 2.71 5.92 19.64
C LYS A 306 1.50 5.96 20.58
N ASN A 307 0.84 7.11 20.70
CA ASN A 307 -0.37 7.26 21.51
C ASN A 307 -1.50 6.35 21.01
N VAL A 308 -1.69 6.29 19.70
CA VAL A 308 -2.69 5.41 19.07
C VAL A 308 -2.32 3.94 19.26
N TRP A 309 -1.05 3.56 19.12
CA TRP A 309 -0.57 2.19 19.36
C TRP A 309 -0.80 1.72 20.80
N ASN A 310 -0.65 2.62 21.77
CA ASN A 310 -0.91 2.33 23.18
C ASN A 310 -2.40 2.03 23.44
N LYS A 311 -3.31 2.63 22.67
CA LYS A 311 -4.75 2.36 22.72
C LYS A 311 -5.18 1.09 21.96
N LEU A 312 -4.28 0.44 21.23
CA LEU A 312 -4.61 -0.80 20.53
C LEU A 312 -4.62 -1.99 21.50
N SER A 313 -5.67 -2.81 21.45
CA SER A 313 -5.83 -4.02 22.26
C SER A 313 -4.79 -5.09 21.88
N LYS A 314 -4.61 -6.08 22.75
CA LYS A 314 -3.73 -7.24 22.46
C LYS A 314 -4.32 -8.00 21.28
N LYS A 315 -3.50 -8.35 20.28
CA LYS A 315 -3.92 -8.91 18.98
C LYS A 315 -4.74 -7.97 18.07
N GLY A 316 -4.96 -6.73 18.48
CA GLY A 316 -5.61 -5.71 17.67
C GLY A 316 -4.78 -5.31 16.44
N ILE A 317 -5.43 -4.66 15.47
CA ILE A 317 -4.84 -4.22 14.21
C ILE A 317 -4.95 -2.70 14.06
N ILE A 318 -3.85 -2.07 13.69
CA ILE A 318 -3.82 -0.68 13.21
C ILE A 318 -3.59 -0.65 11.70
N VAL A 319 -4.42 0.11 11.01
CA VAL A 319 -4.37 0.36 9.57
C VAL A 319 -4.01 1.82 9.36
N ILE A 320 -2.88 2.09 8.69
CA ILE A 320 -2.39 3.43 8.39
C ILE A 320 -2.35 3.61 6.87
N ILE A 321 -3.02 4.63 6.36
CA ILE A 321 -3.18 4.87 4.92
C ILE A 321 -2.81 6.31 4.61
N GLU A 322 -2.02 6.50 3.56
CA GLU A 322 -1.71 7.81 3.01
C GLU A 322 -1.80 7.82 1.49
N ASN A 323 -1.79 9.03 0.92
CA ASN A 323 -1.80 9.20 -0.53
C ASN A 323 -0.61 8.45 -1.16
N GLY A 324 -0.83 7.83 -2.30
CA GLY A 324 0.16 7.00 -3.01
C GLY A 324 1.20 7.83 -3.75
N THR A 325 1.81 8.77 -3.04
CA THR A 325 2.83 9.71 -3.50
C THR A 325 4.17 9.36 -2.85
N PRO A 326 5.29 9.85 -3.40
CA PRO A 326 6.61 9.70 -2.75
C PRO A 326 6.62 10.22 -1.31
N THR A 327 5.94 11.34 -1.04
CA THR A 327 5.78 11.92 0.29
C THR A 327 5.00 11.00 1.25
N GLY A 328 3.85 10.47 0.80
CA GLY A 328 3.07 9.51 1.61
C GLY A 328 3.83 8.22 1.88
N PHE A 329 4.55 7.69 0.87
CA PHE A 329 5.43 6.55 1.05
C PHE A 329 6.57 6.82 2.04
N ARG A 330 7.24 7.98 1.95
CA ARG A 330 8.30 8.37 2.89
C ARG A 330 7.79 8.42 4.33
N MET A 331 6.59 8.96 4.53
CA MET A 331 5.96 9.02 5.85
C MET A 331 5.72 7.62 6.43
N LEU A 332 5.06 6.76 5.65
CA LEU A 332 4.79 5.38 6.07
C LEU A 332 6.07 4.55 6.23
N HIS A 333 7.09 4.82 5.43
CA HIS A 333 8.41 4.20 5.56
C HIS A 333 9.05 4.52 6.91
N SER A 334 9.06 5.79 7.32
CA SER A 334 9.59 6.20 8.62
C SER A 334 8.84 5.54 9.78
N ILE A 335 7.51 5.53 9.74
CA ILE A 335 6.68 4.85 10.75
C ILE A 335 6.99 3.36 10.79
N ARG A 336 7.08 2.71 9.62
CA ARG A 336 7.47 1.30 9.52
C ARG A 336 8.80 1.02 10.20
N GLU A 337 9.80 1.87 9.99
CA GLU A 337 11.09 1.74 10.66
C GLU A 337 10.99 1.95 12.16
N MET A 338 10.26 2.95 12.62
CA MET A 338 10.01 3.18 14.04
C MET A 338 9.48 1.90 14.72
N PHE A 339 8.51 1.21 14.12
CA PHE A 339 8.00 -0.06 14.63
C PHE A 339 9.09 -1.14 14.68
N ILE A 340 9.89 -1.30 13.62
CA ILE A 340 10.95 -2.32 13.55
C ILE A 340 12.09 -2.05 14.53
N THR A 341 12.46 -0.79 14.74
CA THR A 341 13.58 -0.41 15.60
C THR A 341 13.20 -0.34 17.07
N GLU A 342 12.00 0.15 17.40
CA GLU A 342 11.61 0.40 18.78
C GLU A 342 10.89 -0.79 19.44
N LEU A 343 10.22 -1.65 18.65
CA LEU A 343 9.51 -2.81 19.17
C LEU A 343 10.25 -4.11 18.87
N LYS A 344 10.12 -5.07 19.79
CA LYS A 344 10.61 -6.44 19.59
C LYS A 344 9.64 -7.23 18.68
N PHE A 345 10.17 -8.14 17.86
CA PHE A 345 9.43 -8.95 16.87
C PHE A 345 8.34 -9.89 17.46
N ASP A 346 8.33 -10.10 18.77
CA ASP A 346 7.30 -10.86 19.51
C ASP A 346 6.07 -10.00 19.86
N LYS A 347 6.20 -8.66 19.79
CA LYS A 347 5.13 -7.72 20.18
C LYS A 347 4.33 -7.16 19.01
N PHE A 348 4.85 -7.28 17.80
CA PHE A 348 4.17 -6.81 16.60
C PHE A 348 4.58 -7.64 15.39
N HIS A 349 3.76 -7.59 14.34
CA HIS A 349 4.18 -7.98 13.00
C HIS A 349 3.46 -7.16 11.95
N ILE A 350 4.08 -7.04 10.77
CA ILE A 350 3.50 -6.33 9.63
C ILE A 350 2.56 -7.29 8.88
N VAL A 351 1.26 -7.01 8.85
CA VAL A 351 0.30 -7.83 8.11
C VAL A 351 0.44 -7.58 6.61
N ALA A 352 0.44 -6.32 6.21
CA ALA A 352 0.48 -5.87 4.82
C ALA A 352 1.02 -4.44 4.73
N PRO A 353 1.51 -3.97 3.57
CA PRO A 353 1.75 -4.72 2.32
C PRO A 353 3.04 -5.55 2.34
N CYS A 354 4.00 -5.18 3.20
CA CYS A 354 5.35 -5.75 3.19
C CYS A 354 5.33 -7.24 3.61
N PRO A 355 6.00 -8.13 2.86
CA PRO A 355 6.13 -9.54 3.24
C PRO A 355 7.30 -9.80 4.22
N HIS A 356 7.99 -8.75 4.67
CA HIS A 356 9.16 -8.82 5.55
C HIS A 356 9.26 -7.58 6.47
N GLU A 357 9.97 -7.76 7.59
CA GLU A 357 10.22 -6.75 8.64
C GLU A 357 11.69 -6.31 8.66
N SER A 358 12.27 -6.15 7.48
CA SER A 358 13.67 -5.74 7.25
C SER A 358 13.72 -4.40 6.48
N ILE A 359 14.84 -4.03 5.87
CA ILE A 359 14.92 -2.82 5.02
C ILE A 359 13.92 -2.92 3.87
N CYS A 360 13.22 -1.82 3.55
CA CYS A 360 12.34 -1.79 2.38
C CYS A 360 13.19 -1.64 1.11
N PRO A 361 13.22 -2.60 0.17
CA PRO A 361 14.07 -2.47 -1.01
C PRO A 361 13.66 -1.29 -1.90
N LEU A 362 12.35 -0.97 -1.95
CA LEU A 362 11.83 0.16 -2.73
C LEU A 362 12.36 1.51 -2.24
N SER A 363 12.62 1.68 -0.93
CA SER A 363 13.17 2.93 -0.39
C SER A 363 14.64 3.14 -0.76
N LEU A 364 15.36 2.07 -1.09
CA LEU A 364 16.76 2.12 -1.53
C LEU A 364 16.91 2.40 -3.03
N THR A 365 15.87 2.20 -3.83
CA THR A 365 15.99 2.32 -5.29
C THR A 365 16.21 3.75 -5.76
N GLY A 366 15.64 4.73 -5.04
CA GLY A 366 15.57 6.13 -5.46
C GLY A 366 14.95 6.37 -6.84
N LYS A 367 14.15 5.42 -7.33
CA LYS A 367 13.50 5.46 -8.65
C LYS A 367 12.00 5.33 -8.56
N ASP A 368 11.51 4.62 -7.56
CA ASP A 368 10.11 4.32 -7.34
C ASP A 368 9.78 4.37 -5.85
N TRP A 369 8.48 4.28 -5.55
CA TRP A 369 7.96 4.21 -4.20
C TRP A 369 6.91 3.11 -4.10
N CYS A 370 6.77 2.52 -2.91
CA CYS A 370 5.76 1.50 -2.66
C CYS A 370 4.37 2.14 -2.56
N HIS A 371 3.55 1.94 -3.58
CA HIS A 371 2.16 2.36 -3.62
C HIS A 371 1.32 1.32 -4.34
N PHE A 372 0.01 1.50 -4.29
CA PHE A 372 -1.00 0.66 -4.94
C PHE A 372 -2.08 1.56 -5.51
N SER A 373 -3.03 0.97 -6.23
CA SER A 373 -4.19 1.71 -6.72
C SER A 373 -5.48 0.89 -6.61
N GLN A 374 -6.56 1.58 -6.26
CA GLN A 374 -7.89 1.01 -6.20
C GLN A 374 -8.82 1.78 -7.13
N ARG A 375 -9.57 1.03 -7.94
CA ARG A 375 -10.61 1.61 -8.80
C ARG A 375 -11.96 1.60 -8.11
N THR A 376 -12.71 2.68 -8.28
CA THR A 376 -14.06 2.84 -7.75
C THR A 376 -14.99 3.42 -8.80
N LEU A 377 -16.27 3.05 -8.75
CA LEU A 377 -17.29 3.66 -9.59
C LEU A 377 -17.54 5.09 -9.14
N ARG A 378 -17.63 6.00 -10.11
CA ARG A 378 -17.90 7.41 -9.83
C ARG A 378 -19.36 7.63 -9.46
N LEU A 379 -19.62 8.74 -8.78
CA LEU A 379 -20.97 9.29 -8.77
C LEU A 379 -21.35 9.71 -10.19
N SER A 380 -22.64 9.65 -10.52
CA SER A 380 -23.14 10.10 -11.82
C SER A 380 -22.68 11.53 -12.09
N HIS A 381 -22.16 11.78 -13.29
CA HIS A 381 -21.71 13.10 -13.69
C HIS A 381 -22.82 14.15 -13.64
N HIS A 382 -24.10 13.75 -13.64
CA HIS A 382 -25.22 14.66 -13.43
C HIS A 382 -25.24 15.23 -12.01
N ILE A 383 -24.80 14.45 -11.02
CA ILE A 383 -24.74 14.79 -9.60
C ILE A 383 -23.46 15.58 -9.30
N TYR A 384 -22.30 15.01 -9.65
CA TYR A 384 -20.99 15.61 -9.36
C TYR A 384 -19.95 15.15 -10.38
N CYS A 385 -19.23 16.08 -11.00
CA CYS A 385 -18.20 15.75 -11.99
C CYS A 385 -16.78 15.92 -11.43
N LYS A 386 -16.10 14.80 -11.14
CA LYS A 386 -14.67 14.77 -10.80
C LYS A 386 -13.80 14.51 -12.04
N GLY A 387 -13.29 15.59 -12.63
CA GLY A 387 -12.40 15.52 -13.79
C GLY A 387 -13.11 15.16 -15.10
N SER A 388 -12.53 14.26 -15.89
CA SER A 388 -13.04 13.87 -17.24
C SER A 388 -14.38 13.14 -17.19
N ARG A 389 -15.28 13.41 -18.14
CA ARG A 389 -16.58 12.70 -18.30
C ARG A 389 -16.48 11.38 -19.06
N ALA A 390 -15.33 11.08 -19.66
CA ALA A 390 -15.17 9.93 -20.55
C ALA A 390 -15.11 8.58 -19.81
N LYS A 391 -14.86 8.57 -18.50
CA LYS A 391 -14.74 7.36 -17.68
C LYS A 391 -15.64 7.45 -16.46
N ASN A 392 -16.47 6.43 -16.25
CA ASN A 392 -17.28 6.26 -15.04
C ASN A 392 -16.52 5.57 -13.89
N VAL A 393 -15.19 5.60 -13.94
CA VAL A 393 -14.31 4.95 -12.98
C VAL A 393 -13.26 5.95 -12.50
N GLU A 394 -13.12 6.05 -11.19
CA GLU A 394 -12.02 6.71 -10.50
C GLU A 394 -10.94 5.70 -10.14
N GLU A 395 -9.69 6.13 -10.19
CA GLU A 395 -8.53 5.32 -9.82
C GLU A 395 -7.69 6.14 -8.85
N GLU A 396 -7.73 5.76 -7.56
CA GLU A 396 -6.98 6.44 -6.50
C GLU A 396 -5.72 5.65 -6.16
N LYS A 397 -4.63 6.38 -5.94
CA LYS A 397 -3.34 5.80 -5.55
C LYS A 397 -3.12 5.99 -4.06
N TYR A 398 -2.65 4.95 -3.40
CA TYR A 398 -2.43 4.96 -1.95
C TYR A 398 -1.19 4.17 -1.57
N SER A 399 -0.58 4.56 -0.47
CA SER A 399 0.40 3.77 0.27
C SER A 399 -0.23 3.42 1.61
N TYR A 400 0.06 2.24 2.15
CA TYR A 400 -0.56 1.81 3.40
C TYR A 400 0.38 0.91 4.20
N LEU A 401 0.07 0.75 5.48
CA LEU A 401 0.77 -0.10 6.42
C LEU A 401 -0.27 -0.68 7.39
N VAL A 402 -0.28 -2.00 7.55
CA VAL A 402 -1.14 -2.72 8.47
C VAL A 402 -0.26 -3.47 9.46
N ILE A 403 -0.46 -3.22 10.75
CA ILE A 403 0.34 -3.80 11.83
C ILE A 403 -0.61 -4.45 12.83
N ARG A 404 -0.28 -5.66 13.29
CA ARG A 404 -1.01 -6.36 14.35
C ARG A 404 -0.17 -6.42 15.62
N LYS A 405 -0.81 -6.20 16.77
CA LYS A 405 -0.16 -6.18 18.10
C LYS A 405 -0.08 -7.56 18.73
N CYS A 406 0.67 -8.43 18.08
CA CYS A 406 1.04 -9.76 18.57
C CYS A 406 2.20 -10.32 17.75
N GLU A 407 2.76 -11.44 18.21
CA GLU A 407 3.67 -12.26 17.42
C GLU A 407 3.03 -12.66 16.08
N GLY A 408 3.82 -12.61 15.01
CA GLY A 408 3.38 -12.94 13.65
C GLY A 408 3.86 -14.31 13.17
N PRO A 409 3.31 -14.82 12.05
CA PRO A 409 3.72 -16.10 11.49
C PRO A 409 5.21 -16.17 11.11
N ARG A 410 5.83 -15.04 10.74
CA ARG A 410 7.27 -14.98 10.38
C ARG A 410 8.22 -15.07 11.58
N THR A 411 7.73 -14.78 12.78
CA THR A 411 8.48 -14.97 14.03
C THR A 411 8.30 -16.41 14.51
N LYS A 412 7.07 -16.94 14.38
CA LYS A 412 6.69 -18.29 14.80
C LYS A 412 7.31 -19.41 13.94
N TYR A 413 7.41 -19.21 12.63
CA TYR A 413 7.87 -20.22 11.67
C TYR A 413 9.10 -19.76 10.90
N LYS A 414 10.09 -20.64 10.69
CA LYS A 414 11.31 -20.30 9.95
C LYS A 414 11.08 -20.27 8.44
N SER A 415 10.12 -21.05 7.94
CA SER A 415 9.84 -21.18 6.51
C SER A 415 8.35 -21.39 6.22
N GLU A 416 7.94 -21.15 4.97
CA GLU A 416 6.58 -21.40 4.49
C GLU A 416 6.12 -22.85 4.73
N SER A 417 7.05 -23.81 4.62
CA SER A 417 6.77 -25.25 4.78
C SER A 417 6.35 -25.63 6.20
N GLU A 418 6.75 -24.85 7.20
CA GLU A 418 6.41 -25.08 8.62
C GLU A 418 5.06 -24.46 9.00
N ALA A 419 4.55 -23.53 8.20
CA ALA A 419 3.25 -22.90 8.44
C ALA A 419 2.11 -23.90 8.15
N VAL A 420 1.16 -24.00 9.09
CA VAL A 420 0.10 -25.01 9.03
C VAL A 420 -1.00 -24.56 8.07
N THR A 421 -1.55 -23.37 8.29
CA THR A 421 -2.69 -22.87 7.52
C THR A 421 -2.25 -22.14 6.26
N VAL A 422 -3.11 -22.15 5.23
CA VAL A 422 -2.90 -21.36 3.99
C VAL A 422 -2.74 -19.86 4.29
N LYS A 423 -3.47 -19.38 5.29
CA LYS A 423 -3.41 -18.00 5.79
C LYS A 423 -2.04 -17.66 6.36
N GLU A 424 -1.45 -18.53 7.19
CA GLU A 424 -0.09 -18.36 7.72
C GLU A 424 0.97 -18.46 6.62
N LYS A 425 0.83 -19.40 5.67
CA LYS A 425 1.69 -19.50 4.48
C LYS A 425 1.74 -18.20 3.68
N SER A 426 0.61 -17.47 3.62
CA SER A 426 0.52 -16.20 2.90
C SER A 426 1.50 -15.12 3.34
N PHE A 427 2.03 -15.19 4.57
CA PHE A 427 2.99 -14.21 5.10
C PHE A 427 4.40 -14.38 4.55
N PHE A 428 4.68 -15.49 3.87
CA PHE A 428 5.96 -15.79 3.22
C PHE A 428 5.93 -15.50 1.71
N TRP A 429 4.74 -15.25 1.14
CA TRP A 429 4.61 -15.02 -0.29
C TRP A 429 5.06 -13.60 -0.66
N PRO A 430 5.84 -13.44 -1.75
CA PRO A 430 6.22 -12.14 -2.25
C PRO A 430 5.02 -11.29 -2.67
N ARG A 431 5.10 -9.98 -2.42
CA ARG A 431 4.07 -9.01 -2.78
C ARG A 431 4.31 -8.50 -4.19
N VAL A 432 3.28 -8.52 -5.04
CA VAL A 432 3.31 -7.83 -6.34
C VAL A 432 3.21 -6.33 -6.11
N VAL A 433 4.29 -5.61 -6.40
CA VAL A 433 4.41 -4.17 -6.11
C VAL A 433 4.31 -3.29 -7.36
N MET A 434 4.12 -3.88 -8.55
CA MET A 434 3.86 -3.14 -9.79
C MET A 434 2.86 -3.90 -10.69
N PRO A 435 2.19 -3.20 -11.62
CA PRO A 435 1.37 -3.85 -12.65
C PRO A 435 2.18 -4.86 -13.48
N THR A 436 1.60 -6.03 -13.73
CA THR A 436 2.26 -7.09 -14.52
C THR A 436 2.41 -6.70 -15.99
N ILE A 437 3.55 -7.05 -16.60
CA ILE A 437 3.79 -6.83 -18.03
C ILE A 437 3.50 -8.12 -18.79
N LYS A 438 2.53 -8.08 -19.71
CA LYS A 438 2.08 -9.24 -20.48
C LYS A 438 2.80 -9.26 -21.83
N ALA A 439 3.82 -10.10 -21.98
CA ALA A 439 4.66 -10.20 -23.17
C ALA A 439 4.41 -11.54 -23.90
N GLY A 440 3.25 -11.67 -24.56
CA GLY A 440 2.89 -12.89 -25.31
C GLY A 440 2.95 -14.15 -24.44
N LYS A 441 3.93 -15.03 -24.68
CA LYS A 441 4.15 -16.31 -23.96
C LYS A 441 4.77 -16.14 -22.56
N HIS A 442 5.11 -14.93 -22.15
CA HIS A 442 5.71 -14.61 -20.87
C HIS A 442 4.93 -13.51 -20.14
N VAL A 443 4.99 -13.53 -18.81
CA VAL A 443 4.52 -12.45 -17.93
C VAL A 443 5.66 -12.04 -17.00
N LEU A 444 5.94 -10.74 -16.93
CA LEU A 444 6.91 -10.19 -15.98
C LEU A 444 6.14 -9.66 -14.77
N ILE A 445 6.61 -10.02 -13.58
CA ILE A 445 6.03 -9.60 -12.30
C ILE A 445 7.14 -8.99 -11.45
N ASP A 446 6.98 -7.75 -11.03
CA ASP A 446 7.89 -7.11 -10.09
C ASP A 446 7.37 -7.32 -8.67
N VAL A 447 8.20 -7.91 -7.81
CA VAL A 447 7.81 -8.31 -6.46
C VAL A 447 8.75 -7.78 -5.39
N CYS A 448 8.17 -7.46 -4.23
CA CYS A 448 8.91 -7.31 -2.99
C CYS A 448 8.94 -8.69 -2.33
N SER A 449 10.14 -9.23 -2.06
CA SER A 449 10.32 -10.56 -1.51
C SER A 449 11.20 -10.54 -0.26
N TYR A 450 10.93 -11.47 0.66
CA TYR A 450 11.84 -11.75 1.76
C TYR A 450 13.22 -12.22 1.23
N PRO A 451 14.35 -11.83 1.87
CA PRO A 451 14.44 -11.02 3.08
C PRO A 451 14.26 -9.52 2.85
N TYR A 452 14.74 -8.95 1.75
CA TYR A 452 14.58 -7.52 1.41
C TYR A 452 14.88 -7.27 -0.08
N ASN A 453 14.37 -8.12 -0.97
CA ASN A 453 14.70 -8.02 -2.40
C ASN A 453 13.57 -7.39 -3.22
N PHE A 454 13.95 -6.66 -4.27
CA PHE A 454 13.04 -6.15 -5.29
C PHE A 454 13.29 -6.83 -6.64
N GLU A 455 12.70 -8.01 -6.79
CA GLU A 455 13.00 -8.95 -7.87
C GLU A 455 12.01 -8.82 -9.03
N ARG A 456 12.47 -9.11 -10.25
CA ARG A 456 11.59 -9.37 -11.40
C ARG A 456 11.52 -10.86 -11.67
N LEU A 457 10.31 -11.40 -11.58
CA LEU A 457 10.00 -12.79 -11.90
C LEU A 457 9.54 -12.90 -13.36
N VAL A 458 9.98 -13.96 -14.05
CA VAL A 458 9.48 -14.32 -15.40
C VAL A 458 8.65 -15.59 -15.30
N VAL A 459 7.37 -15.45 -15.65
CA VAL A 459 6.42 -16.56 -15.70
C VAL A 459 6.17 -16.92 -17.16
N THR A 460 6.62 -18.11 -17.59
CA THR A 460 6.43 -18.59 -18.97
C THR A 460 5.22 -19.52 -19.08
N LYS A 461 4.56 -19.53 -20.24
CA LYS A 461 3.44 -20.45 -20.52
C LYS A 461 3.82 -21.92 -20.40
N SER A 462 5.07 -22.27 -20.74
CA SER A 462 5.62 -23.63 -20.66
C SER A 462 6.11 -24.01 -19.27
N SER A 463 6.23 -23.04 -18.35
CA SER A 463 6.82 -23.31 -17.05
C SER A 463 5.91 -24.14 -16.17
N SER A 464 6.52 -25.13 -15.54
CA SER A 464 5.98 -25.94 -14.46
C SER A 464 6.24 -25.29 -13.10
N LEU A 465 5.98 -23.98 -12.90
CA LEU A 465 6.22 -23.22 -11.64
C LEU A 465 5.49 -23.77 -10.38
N LEU A 466 4.99 -24.99 -10.47
CA LEU A 466 4.39 -25.81 -9.45
C LEU A 466 5.24 -27.06 -9.35
N SER A 467 6.23 -27.07 -8.45
CA SER A 467 6.86 -28.33 -8.02
C SER A 467 5.88 -29.20 -7.22
N ASN A 468 4.83 -28.59 -6.65
CA ASN A 468 4.01 -29.21 -5.59
C ASN A 468 2.52 -29.39 -5.96
N ILE A 469 2.09 -29.10 -7.18
CA ILE A 469 0.70 -29.36 -7.61
C ILE A 469 0.73 -30.32 -8.79
N ARG A 470 0.44 -31.59 -8.49
CA ARG A 470 0.18 -32.65 -9.46
C ARG A 470 -1.33 -32.85 -9.55
N THR A 471 -1.82 -33.21 -10.73
CA THR A 471 -3.19 -33.74 -10.86
C THR A 471 -3.31 -35.07 -10.10
N LYS A 472 -4.54 -35.57 -9.91
CA LYS A 472 -4.79 -36.93 -9.38
C LYS A 472 -4.07 -38.03 -10.17
N SER A 473 -3.63 -37.73 -11.40
CA SER A 473 -2.87 -38.65 -12.27
C SER A 473 -1.34 -38.39 -12.22
N GLY A 474 -0.85 -37.60 -11.26
CA GLY A 474 0.57 -37.27 -11.12
C GLY A 474 1.12 -36.23 -12.12
N SER A 475 0.32 -35.72 -13.06
CA SER A 475 0.80 -34.80 -14.09
C SER A 475 0.94 -33.36 -13.58
N ILE A 476 2.08 -32.72 -13.89
CA ILE A 476 2.33 -31.32 -13.50
C ILE A 476 1.40 -30.41 -14.32
N LEU A 477 0.64 -29.55 -13.64
CA LEU A 477 -0.25 -28.54 -14.27
C LEU A 477 0.57 -27.43 -14.96
N LYS A 478 1.11 -27.74 -16.14
CA LYS A 478 1.85 -26.80 -16.98
C LYS A 478 0.97 -25.59 -17.31
N GLY A 479 1.51 -24.38 -17.13
CA GLY A 479 0.84 -23.14 -17.50
C GLY A 479 -0.23 -22.63 -16.51
N TYR A 480 -0.50 -23.31 -15.38
CA TYR A 480 -1.42 -22.79 -14.36
C TYR A 480 -0.91 -21.48 -13.75
N GLY A 481 0.35 -21.45 -13.32
CA GLY A 481 1.00 -20.24 -12.83
C GLY A 481 0.97 -19.12 -13.86
N TYR A 482 1.17 -19.42 -15.15
CA TYR A 482 1.04 -18.43 -16.23
C TYR A 482 -0.37 -17.86 -16.35
N LYS A 483 -1.42 -18.69 -16.27
CA LYS A 483 -2.81 -18.20 -16.27
C LYS A 483 -3.08 -17.27 -15.08
N LYS A 484 -2.55 -17.59 -13.89
CA LYS A 484 -2.67 -16.75 -12.69
C LYS A 484 -1.88 -15.46 -12.79
N ALA A 485 -0.63 -15.50 -13.28
CA ALA A 485 0.18 -14.31 -13.53
C ALA A 485 -0.48 -13.29 -14.46
N ARG A 486 -1.31 -13.73 -15.42
CA ARG A 486 -2.05 -12.81 -16.30
C ARG A 486 -3.25 -12.14 -15.63
N LYS A 487 -3.76 -12.74 -14.55
CA LYS A 487 -4.94 -12.29 -13.80
C LYS A 487 -4.59 -11.47 -12.56
N ILE A 488 -3.38 -11.66 -12.02
CA ILE A 488 -2.91 -11.00 -10.81
C ILE A 488 -2.92 -9.49 -10.98
N LEU A 489 -3.29 -8.81 -9.90
CA LEU A 489 -3.37 -7.36 -9.82
C LEU A 489 -2.23 -6.82 -8.95
N TRP A 490 -2.04 -5.52 -9.06
CA TRP A 490 -1.10 -4.79 -8.23
C TRP A 490 -1.55 -4.86 -6.76
N GLY A 491 -0.69 -5.41 -5.90
CA GLY A 491 -1.00 -5.62 -4.48
C GLY A 491 -1.34 -7.06 -4.12
N ASP A 492 -1.46 -7.98 -5.07
CA ASP A 492 -1.65 -9.41 -4.79
C ASP A 492 -0.37 -10.10 -4.29
N LEU A 493 -0.52 -11.32 -3.79
CA LEU A 493 0.58 -12.18 -3.36
C LEU A 493 0.91 -13.20 -4.44
N TRP A 494 2.20 -13.48 -4.62
CA TRP A 494 2.67 -14.46 -5.59
C TRP A 494 3.18 -15.73 -4.92
N ARG A 495 2.34 -16.78 -4.89
CA ARG A 495 2.61 -18.05 -4.19
C ARG A 495 3.36 -19.12 -5.00
N PHE A 496 3.69 -18.86 -6.26
CA PHE A 496 4.33 -19.86 -7.15
C PHE A 496 5.85 -19.79 -7.06
N THR A 497 6.53 -20.89 -7.45
CA THR A 497 7.99 -20.95 -7.35
C THR A 497 8.66 -19.84 -8.16
N LYS A 498 9.76 -19.33 -7.62
CA LYS A 498 10.49 -18.19 -8.17
C LYS A 498 11.41 -18.66 -9.29
N ARG A 499 11.14 -18.28 -10.54
CA ARG A 499 12.20 -18.19 -11.56
C ARG A 499 12.64 -16.73 -11.64
N ILE A 500 13.71 -16.40 -10.91
CA ILE A 500 14.25 -15.05 -10.85
C ILE A 500 14.86 -14.73 -12.23
N SER A 501 14.40 -13.65 -12.85
CA SER A 501 14.96 -13.18 -14.12
C SER A 501 16.01 -12.10 -13.92
N ARG A 502 15.80 -11.22 -12.94
CA ARG A 502 16.75 -10.17 -12.54
C ARG A 502 16.63 -9.88 -11.04
N PRO A 503 17.75 -9.75 -10.31
CA PRO A 503 17.73 -9.38 -8.90
C PRO A 503 17.24 -7.95 -8.67
N ASP A 504 17.50 -7.02 -9.61
CA ASP A 504 16.94 -5.66 -9.61
C ASP A 504 15.95 -5.47 -10.78
N ALA A 505 14.67 -5.40 -10.47
CA ALA A 505 13.61 -5.33 -11.48
C ALA A 505 13.69 -4.09 -12.42
N ARG A 506 14.34 -3.01 -11.98
CA ARG A 506 14.37 -1.70 -12.67
C ARG A 506 15.77 -1.09 -12.87
N LEU A 507 16.83 -1.90 -12.85
CA LEU A 507 18.02 -1.56 -13.63
C LEU A 507 17.61 -1.65 -15.10
N TYR A 508 17.26 -0.52 -15.73
CA TYR A 508 17.46 -0.23 -17.16
C TYR A 508 16.87 1.15 -17.47
N THR A 509 17.75 2.14 -17.56
CA THR A 509 17.49 3.37 -18.30
C THR A 509 18.82 3.69 -18.97
N PRO A 510 18.93 3.57 -20.31
CA PRO A 510 20.13 3.99 -21.03
C PRO A 510 20.48 5.41 -20.60
N GLU A 511 21.77 5.73 -20.46
CA GLU A 511 22.21 7.03 -19.92
C GLU A 511 21.67 8.21 -20.76
N VAL A 512 21.45 7.96 -22.06
CA VAL A 512 20.79 8.87 -22.99
C VAL A 512 19.34 9.19 -22.57
N THR A 513 18.57 8.17 -22.17
CA THR A 513 17.19 8.32 -21.71
C THR A 513 17.14 9.01 -20.34
N LYS A 514 18.09 8.76 -19.44
CA LYS A 514 18.19 9.51 -18.18
C LYS A 514 18.42 10.99 -18.43
N ARG A 515 19.39 11.35 -19.29
CA ARG A 515 19.66 12.76 -19.66
C ARG A 515 18.44 13.43 -20.29
N HIS A 516 17.70 12.70 -21.13
CA HIS A 516 16.47 13.18 -21.75
C HIS A 516 15.36 13.45 -20.71
N LEU A 517 15.11 12.51 -19.80
CA LEU A 517 14.12 12.67 -18.72
C LEU A 517 14.51 13.78 -17.74
N TYR A 518 15.80 13.93 -17.40
CA TYR A 518 16.30 15.04 -16.59
C TYR A 518 16.08 16.40 -17.26
N ARG A 519 16.31 16.51 -18.58
CA ARG A 519 15.99 17.73 -19.34
C ARG A 519 14.49 18.03 -19.33
N LEU A 520 13.63 17.03 -19.51
CA LEU A 520 12.17 17.20 -19.44
C LEU A 520 11.71 17.65 -18.06
N TYR A 521 12.24 17.03 -16.99
CA TYR A 521 11.98 17.43 -15.61
C TYR A 521 12.43 18.87 -15.33
N GLN A 522 13.63 19.27 -15.74
CA GLN A 522 14.08 20.66 -15.58
C GLN A 522 13.23 21.64 -16.40
N LYS A 523 12.79 21.26 -17.60
CA LYS A 523 11.88 22.05 -18.43
C LYS A 523 10.49 22.18 -17.79
N GLN A 524 10.02 21.14 -17.09
CA GLN A 524 8.78 21.16 -16.32
C GLN A 524 8.91 22.02 -15.05
N LYS A 525 10.00 21.88 -14.29
CA LYS A 525 10.31 22.70 -13.11
C LYS A 525 10.39 24.20 -13.45
N ARG A 526 10.95 24.55 -14.61
CA ARG A 526 10.96 25.92 -15.14
C ARG A 526 9.57 26.43 -15.53
N ARG A 527 8.64 25.54 -15.93
CA ARG A 527 7.25 25.89 -16.24
C ARG A 527 6.36 26.00 -14.98
N GLU A 528 6.67 25.25 -13.93
CA GLU A 528 5.96 25.29 -12.64
C GLU A 528 6.27 26.56 -11.83
N ASN A 529 7.40 27.21 -12.06
CA ASN A 529 7.77 28.47 -11.40
C ASN A 529 6.98 29.73 -11.87
N VAL A 530 6.03 29.63 -12.81
CA VAL A 530 5.34 30.82 -13.38
C VAL A 530 3.80 30.75 -13.38
N LYS A 531 3.15 29.81 -12.67
CA LYS A 531 1.68 29.88 -12.51
C LYS A 531 1.25 29.57 -11.09
N SER A 532 0.51 30.49 -10.47
CA SER A 532 -0.27 30.19 -9.27
C SER A 532 -1.07 28.91 -9.51
N ILE A 533 -0.86 27.91 -8.64
CA ILE A 533 -1.46 26.57 -8.76
C ILE A 533 -3.01 26.65 -8.72
N VAL A 534 -3.51 27.72 -8.12
CA VAL A 534 -4.93 28.05 -8.03
C VAL A 534 -5.28 29.12 -9.06
N ASP A 535 -6.39 28.91 -9.75
CA ASP A 535 -7.00 29.95 -10.59
C ASP A 535 -7.50 31.06 -9.66
N LYS A 536 -7.03 32.30 -9.85
CA LYS A 536 -7.36 33.46 -9.02
C LYS A 536 -8.88 33.59 -8.78
N LYS A 537 -9.71 33.24 -9.77
CA LYS A 537 -11.18 33.26 -9.65
C LYS A 537 -11.72 32.26 -8.64
N SER A 538 -11.13 31.06 -8.57
CA SER A 538 -11.56 30.02 -7.62
C SER A 538 -11.12 30.35 -6.20
N GLU A 539 -9.94 30.96 -6.05
CA GLU A 539 -9.42 31.44 -4.78
C GLU A 539 -10.26 32.59 -4.21
N GLN A 540 -10.55 33.61 -5.03
CA GLN A 540 -11.46 34.71 -4.67
C GLN A 540 -12.85 34.20 -4.27
N PHE A 541 -13.37 33.20 -4.99
CA PHE A 541 -14.66 32.58 -4.64
C PHE A 541 -14.62 31.84 -3.30
N TYR A 542 -13.54 31.10 -3.01
CA TYR A 542 -13.38 30.44 -1.71
C TYR A 542 -13.26 31.48 -0.58
N SER A 543 -12.38 32.48 -0.75
CA SER A 543 -12.12 33.49 0.28
C SER A 543 -13.35 34.32 0.60
N SER A 544 -14.11 34.75 -0.42
CA SER A 544 -15.38 35.46 -0.21
C SER A 544 -16.39 34.61 0.58
N ARG A 545 -16.54 33.32 0.25
CA ARG A 545 -17.45 32.40 0.97
C ARG A 545 -17.00 32.12 2.40
N ALA A 546 -15.71 31.96 2.62
CA ALA A 546 -15.15 31.77 3.96
C ALA A 546 -15.43 33.00 4.84
N ILE A 547 -15.17 34.21 4.34
CA ILE A 547 -15.46 35.46 5.06
C ILE A 547 -16.95 35.57 5.38
N HIS A 548 -17.83 35.33 4.41
CA HIS A 548 -19.28 35.40 4.63
C HIS A 548 -19.77 34.39 5.68
N SER A 549 -19.19 33.19 5.71
CA SER A 549 -19.56 32.15 6.68
C SER A 549 -19.12 32.54 8.09
N ILE A 550 -17.88 33.03 8.23
CA ILE A 550 -17.36 33.55 9.50
C ILE A 550 -18.24 34.70 10.00
N VAL A 551 -18.52 35.68 9.14
CA VAL A 551 -19.35 36.84 9.47
C VAL A 551 -20.76 36.40 9.89
N ALA A 552 -21.37 35.44 9.21
CA ALA A 552 -22.68 34.91 9.56
C ALA A 552 -22.69 34.18 10.92
N GLU A 553 -21.65 33.41 11.26
CA GLU A 553 -21.49 32.79 12.59
C GLU A 553 -21.36 33.85 13.69
N TYR A 554 -20.60 34.93 13.46
CA TYR A 554 -20.48 36.03 14.41
C TYR A 554 -21.81 36.79 14.62
N TYR A 555 -22.59 37.01 13.57
CA TYR A 555 -23.92 37.63 13.68
C TYR A 555 -24.94 36.74 14.40
N PHE A 556 -24.86 35.42 14.24
CA PHE A 556 -25.78 34.48 14.89
C PHE A 556 -25.47 34.28 16.39
N LEU A 557 -24.22 34.50 16.81
CA LEU A 557 -23.78 34.39 18.21
C LEU A 557 -23.97 35.67 19.04
N GLY A 558 -24.54 36.75 18.47
CA GLY A 558 -24.91 37.96 19.21
C GLY A 558 -23.74 38.70 19.86
N LEU A 559 -22.50 38.51 19.38
CA LEU A 559 -21.34 39.20 19.92
C LEU A 559 -21.24 40.61 19.31
N PRO A 560 -21.07 41.69 20.12
CA PRO A 560 -20.97 43.05 19.61
C PRO A 560 -19.72 43.18 18.74
N CYS A 561 -19.90 43.61 17.50
CA CYS A 561 -18.82 43.84 16.56
C CYS A 561 -17.91 44.99 17.04
N SER A 562 -16.68 44.66 17.43
CA SER A 562 -15.54 45.57 17.26
C SER A 562 -14.54 44.90 16.31
N PRO A 563 -14.17 45.53 15.18
CA PRO A 563 -13.29 44.91 14.20
C PRO A 563 -11.84 44.89 14.70
N PRO A 564 -11.10 43.77 14.61
CA PRO A 564 -9.66 43.79 14.79
C PRO A 564 -9.01 44.14 13.44
N PHE A 565 -8.36 45.30 13.41
CA PHE A 565 -7.41 45.81 12.40
C PHE A 565 -7.94 46.42 11.08
N PRO A 566 -7.30 47.51 10.60
CA PRO A 566 -7.69 48.22 9.40
C PRO A 566 -7.19 47.50 8.14
N ILE A 567 -8.09 47.27 7.19
CA ILE A 567 -7.77 46.86 5.82
C ILE A 567 -7.41 48.13 5.04
N PRO A 568 -6.32 48.17 4.25
CA PRO A 568 -6.06 49.31 3.39
C PRO A 568 -7.11 49.35 2.28
N PHE A 569 -7.87 50.44 2.26
CA PHE A 569 -8.79 50.80 1.18
C PHE A 569 -8.02 50.82 -0.16
N CYS A 570 -8.46 49.99 -1.10
CA CYS A 570 -8.11 50.15 -2.51
C CYS A 570 -9.30 50.87 -3.16
N GLU A 571 -9.03 52.01 -3.77
CA GLU A 571 -10.00 52.91 -4.37
C GLU A 571 -10.79 52.27 -5.53
N SER A 572 -12.05 52.74 -5.62
CA SER A 572 -12.87 52.91 -6.84
C SER A 572 -13.17 51.68 -7.72
N PHE A 573 -14.36 51.11 -7.52
CA PHE A 573 -15.21 50.69 -8.63
C PHE A 573 -16.66 51.13 -8.38
N ASP A 574 -17.10 52.09 -9.19
CA ASP A 574 -18.43 52.67 -9.19
C ASP A 574 -19.53 51.61 -9.35
N LEU A 575 -20.40 51.54 -8.35
CA LEU A 575 -21.73 50.96 -8.44
C LEU A 575 -22.70 52.08 -8.78
N CYS A 576 -22.90 52.34 -10.08
CA CYS A 576 -24.02 53.18 -10.52
C CYS A 576 -25.27 52.30 -10.68
N HIS A 577 -26.30 52.69 -9.93
CA HIS A 577 -27.69 52.28 -10.04
C HIS A 577 -28.15 52.06 -11.49
N TYR A 578 -28.97 51.02 -11.73
CA TYR A 578 -30.21 51.26 -12.48
C TYR A 578 -31.25 50.19 -12.18
N SER A 579 -32.34 50.64 -11.56
CA SER A 579 -33.57 49.88 -11.38
C SER A 579 -34.50 50.15 -12.57
N ARG A 580 -35.22 49.09 -12.97
CA ARG A 580 -36.41 49.01 -13.83
C ARG A 580 -36.98 50.33 -14.38
N SER A 581 -37.14 50.40 -15.71
CA SER A 581 -38.37 50.91 -16.32
C SER A 581 -38.63 50.27 -17.69
N ARG A 582 -39.87 49.82 -17.87
CA ARG A 582 -40.47 49.34 -19.11
C ARG A 582 -40.63 50.51 -20.09
N ARG A 583 -40.41 50.31 -21.39
CA ARG A 583 -41.31 50.74 -22.50
C ARG A 583 -40.74 50.37 -23.88
N LYS A 584 -41.60 49.71 -24.69
CA LYS A 584 -41.82 49.79 -26.15
C LYS A 584 -40.59 49.90 -27.08
N LEU A 585 -40.28 48.89 -27.91
CA LEU A 585 -40.80 48.72 -29.28
C LEU A 585 -40.93 50.03 -30.07
N VAL A 586 -40.10 50.19 -31.11
CA VAL A 586 -40.38 50.70 -32.48
C VAL A 586 -39.05 51.04 -33.18
N ASN A 587 -38.85 50.45 -34.39
CA ASN A 587 -38.10 50.85 -35.62
C ASN A 587 -36.85 51.76 -35.48
N MET A 588 -35.71 51.54 -36.14
CA MET A 588 -35.38 51.00 -37.48
C MET A 588 -34.12 50.11 -37.44
#